data_AF-A0A3B4AD94-F1
#
_entry.id   AF-A0A3B4AD94-F1
#
_cell.length_a   1.000
_cell.length_b   1.000
_cell.length_c   1.000
_cell.angle_alpha   90.00
_cell.angle_beta   90.00
_cell.angle_gamma   90.00
#
_symmetry.space_group_name_H-M   'P 1'
#
loop_
_entity.id
_entity.type
_entity.pdbx_description
1 polymer ?
#
loop_
_entity_poly.entity_id
_entity_poly.type
_entity_poly.pdbx_seq_one_letter_code
_entity_poly.pdbx_strand_id
1 'polypeptide(L)'
;LFIFILQGLLLWSRDSGTVHFNNRAQSNPTYDFTSHPRFICTPMPVDADPSCFPNAGATSGEEAKATILHLRESLVQQKEIILDQRETIRELTAKLALCEGFGHATNNDHHHALNSHHAPAVGHHAYADNGHHSNHQARHLLFVILTYFLSSGSGRMNPDGFLISFPMRTNYMYGRMKKTLLQEIFAFTLCLWIKPGMGPGLGTPFSYSAPGQSNEIVLIEWGNNPIELLIDDKAVTLPLTLTDGRWHHVCVTWSTRDGHWEAYQDGVQRGSGVGLSSWHAIKPGGVFILGQEQDTLGGRFDATQAFVGEMSEVHLWSHVLTSSDIHSLSTCSSHLHGDVFAWTEGEVELHGGVTRHSYDTCH
;
A
#
# COMPACT_ATOMS: atom_id res chain seq x y z
N LEU A 1 32.10 2.70 9.94
CA LEU A 1 31.24 2.96 11.12
C LEU A 1 30.79 1.66 11.80
N PHE A 2 29.93 0.83 11.19
CA PHE A 2 29.32 -0.37 11.79
C PHE A 2 30.28 -1.30 12.59
N ILE A 3 31.48 -1.60 12.08
CA ILE A 3 32.43 -2.52 12.73
C ILE A 3 32.89 -2.00 14.12
N PHE A 4 33.09 -0.69 14.27
CA PHE A 4 33.47 -0.09 15.55
C PHE A 4 32.36 -0.17 16.61
N ILE A 5 31.10 -0.18 16.19
CA ILE A 5 29.94 -0.31 17.10
C ILE A 5 29.90 -1.73 17.69
N LEU A 6 30.17 -2.77 16.89
CA LEU A 6 30.26 -4.15 17.39
C LEU A 6 31.43 -4.34 18.37
N GLN A 7 32.59 -3.74 18.12
CA GLN A 7 33.72 -3.83 19.07
C GLN A 7 33.42 -3.12 20.41
N GLY A 8 32.70 -2.00 20.41
CA GLY A 8 32.25 -1.35 21.64
C GLY A 8 31.32 -2.23 22.48
N LEU A 9 30.33 -2.87 21.85
CA LEU A 9 29.39 -3.79 22.51
C LEU A 9 30.06 -5.05 23.09
N LEU A 10 31.09 -5.59 22.41
CA LEU A 10 31.82 -6.75 22.90
C LEU A 10 32.73 -6.44 24.11
N LEU A 11 33.25 -5.22 24.22
CA LEU A 11 33.99 -4.78 25.42
C LEU A 11 33.04 -4.55 26.61
N TRP A 12 31.86 -3.98 26.36
CA TRP A 12 30.84 -3.72 27.39
C TRP A 12 30.34 -4.99 28.11
N SER A 13 30.42 -6.15 27.46
CA SER A 13 30.02 -7.45 28.02
C SER A 13 31.02 -8.07 29.00
N ARG A 14 32.18 -7.44 29.28
CA ARG A 14 33.28 -8.06 30.05
C ARG A 14 33.53 -7.45 31.43
N ASP A 15 33.29 -6.15 31.62
CA ASP A 15 33.50 -5.47 32.90
C ASP A 15 32.18 -5.32 33.68
N SER A 16 31.86 -6.34 34.47
CA SER A 16 30.67 -6.38 35.34
C SER A 16 30.82 -5.47 36.58
N GLY A 17 30.71 -4.16 36.38
CA GLY A 17 30.66 -3.16 37.45
C GLY A 17 29.26 -2.57 37.62
N THR A 18 28.67 -2.67 38.82
CA THR A 18 27.31 -2.18 39.10
C THR A 18 27.25 -0.65 39.09
N VAL A 19 26.50 -0.06 38.15
CA VAL A 19 26.26 1.39 38.08
C VAL A 19 24.83 1.71 38.51
N HIS A 20 24.68 2.47 39.60
CA HIS A 20 23.40 3.05 39.98
C HIS A 20 23.16 4.39 39.26
N PHE A 21 21.99 4.53 38.63
CA PHE A 21 21.54 5.80 38.05
C PHE A 21 20.74 6.61 39.07
N ASN A 22 20.89 7.94 39.05
CA ASN A 22 20.14 8.86 39.89
C ASN A 22 19.63 10.04 39.05
N ASN A 23 18.30 10.11 38.84
CA ASN A 23 17.67 11.11 37.99
C ASN A 23 17.33 12.37 38.79
N ARG A 24 18.02 13.49 38.51
CA ARG A 24 17.66 14.81 39.04
C ARG A 24 17.42 15.81 37.91
N ALA A 25 16.16 16.05 37.59
CA ALA A 25 15.78 17.19 36.77
C ALA A 25 16.00 18.50 37.56
N GLN A 26 16.68 19.47 36.96
CA GLN A 26 16.65 20.86 37.40
C GLN A 26 15.88 21.67 36.36
N SER A 27 14.74 22.23 36.78
CA SER A 27 14.04 23.26 36.02
C SER A 27 14.75 24.60 36.21
N ASN A 28 15.01 25.31 35.11
CA ASN A 28 15.48 26.69 35.14
C ASN A 28 14.79 27.47 34.00
N PRO A 29 14.11 28.60 34.25
CA PRO A 29 13.11 29.14 33.32
C PRO A 29 13.69 30.16 32.32
N THR A 30 14.35 29.68 31.27
CA THR A 30 14.73 30.50 30.10
C THR A 30 14.48 29.74 28.80
N TYR A 31 13.72 30.34 27.87
CA TYR A 31 13.42 29.75 26.56
C TYR A 31 14.65 29.74 25.64
N ASP A 32 14.99 28.57 25.12
CA ASP A 32 15.59 28.37 23.79
C ASP A 32 15.08 27.02 23.24
N PHE A 33 14.77 26.95 21.95
CA PHE A 33 13.99 25.86 21.35
C PHE A 33 14.84 24.83 20.58
N THR A 34 16.13 24.69 20.92
CA THR A 34 17.10 23.85 20.18
C THR A 34 18.04 23.00 21.07
N SER A 35 17.52 22.26 22.06
CA SER A 35 18.36 21.33 22.84
C SER A 35 17.76 19.93 23.04
N HIS A 36 18.46 18.90 22.53
CA HIS A 36 18.25 17.50 22.96
C HIS A 36 18.73 17.32 24.42
N PRO A 37 18.07 16.49 25.24
CA PRO A 37 18.50 16.24 26.62
C PRO A 37 19.86 15.53 26.64
N ARG A 38 20.89 16.19 27.19
CA ARG A 38 22.21 15.59 27.39
C ARG A 38 22.27 14.91 28.76
N PHE A 39 22.38 13.59 28.77
CA PHE A 39 22.74 12.85 29.98
C PHE A 39 24.21 13.09 30.32
N ILE A 40 24.49 13.54 31.55
CA ILE A 40 25.85 13.73 32.06
C ILE A 40 26.08 12.71 33.16
N CYS A 41 26.93 11.72 32.89
CA CYS A 41 27.38 10.76 33.90
C CYS A 41 28.58 11.35 34.66
N THR A 42 28.47 11.49 35.97
CA THR A 42 29.60 11.77 36.87
C THR A 42 29.98 10.50 37.64
N PRO A 43 31.28 10.16 37.74
CA PRO A 43 31.71 9.00 38.52
C PRO A 43 31.55 9.27 40.02
N MET A 44 30.99 8.31 40.76
CA MET A 44 30.96 8.37 42.23
C MET A 44 32.24 7.76 42.82
N PRO A 45 32.77 8.28 43.95
CA PRO A 45 33.83 7.63 44.72
C PRO A 45 33.41 6.24 45.23
N VAL A 46 34.40 5.39 45.50
CA VAL A 46 34.19 3.97 45.88
C VAL A 46 33.58 3.80 47.28
N ASP A 47 33.74 4.82 48.15
CA ASP A 47 33.42 4.75 49.58
C ASP A 47 32.07 5.41 49.96
N ALA A 48 31.10 5.43 49.04
CA ALA A 48 29.78 6.05 49.27
C ALA A 48 28.78 5.06 49.91
N ASP A 49 28.24 5.41 51.08
CA ASP A 49 27.23 4.60 51.80
C ASP A 49 25.88 4.56 51.02
N PRO A 50 25.32 3.37 50.69
CA PRO A 50 24.07 3.25 49.95
C PRO A 50 22.83 3.81 50.66
N SER A 51 22.86 4.02 51.98
CA SER A 51 21.69 4.40 52.78
C SER A 51 21.19 5.84 52.56
N CYS A 52 21.95 6.69 51.86
CA CYS A 52 21.62 8.11 51.66
C CYS A 52 20.69 8.43 50.48
N PHE A 53 20.17 7.43 49.74
CA PHE A 53 19.27 7.65 48.60
C PHE A 53 17.87 7.05 48.84
N PRO A 54 16.77 7.82 48.62
CA PRO A 54 15.43 7.29 48.78
C PRO A 54 15.08 6.29 47.67
N ASN A 55 14.53 5.13 48.04
CA ASN A 55 14.12 4.07 47.10
C ASN A 55 13.04 4.56 46.13
N ALA A 56 13.41 4.80 44.88
CA ALA A 56 12.49 5.08 43.78
C ALA A 56 12.21 3.80 42.98
N GLY A 57 10.98 3.26 43.11
CA GLY A 57 10.31 2.36 42.16
C GLY A 57 11.13 1.22 41.54
N ALA A 58 11.13 0.04 42.16
CA ALA A 58 11.71 -1.19 41.60
C ALA A 58 10.85 -1.81 40.47
N THR A 59 10.43 -1.02 39.48
CA THR A 59 9.47 -1.43 38.42
C THR A 59 9.94 -1.20 36.99
N SER A 60 10.79 -0.19 36.70
CA SER A 60 11.25 0.09 35.32
C SER A 60 12.45 -0.76 34.85
N GLY A 61 13.02 -1.58 35.74
CA GLY A 61 14.25 -2.35 35.47
C GLY A 61 14.06 -3.69 34.78
N GLU A 62 12.83 -4.22 34.72
CA GLU A 62 12.53 -5.50 34.06
C GLU A 62 11.99 -5.31 32.64
N GLU A 63 11.14 -4.30 32.45
CA GLU A 63 10.60 -3.91 31.15
C GLU A 63 11.72 -3.61 30.15
N ALA A 64 12.72 -2.82 30.53
CA ALA A 64 13.90 -2.54 29.70
C ALA A 64 14.71 -3.80 29.34
N LYS A 65 14.79 -4.80 30.23
CA LYS A 65 15.46 -6.09 29.93
C LYS A 65 14.65 -6.90 28.92
N ALA A 66 13.32 -6.91 29.04
CA ALA A 66 12.43 -7.56 28.08
C ALA A 66 12.55 -6.92 26.70
N THR A 67 12.58 -5.58 26.59
CA THR A 67 12.80 -4.88 25.32
C THR A 67 14.15 -5.24 24.70
N ILE A 68 15.24 -5.27 25.48
CA ILE A 68 16.58 -5.62 24.98
C ILE A 68 16.65 -7.08 24.50
N LEU A 69 15.99 -8.02 25.19
CA LEU A 69 15.89 -9.41 24.75
C LEU A 69 15.09 -9.54 23.44
N HIS A 70 13.91 -8.92 23.37
CA HIS A 70 13.07 -8.92 22.17
C HIS A 70 13.79 -8.31 20.95
N LEU A 71 14.51 -7.20 21.13
CA LEU A 71 15.33 -6.60 20.08
C LEU A 71 16.48 -7.52 19.64
N ARG A 72 17.14 -8.21 20.58
CA ARG A 72 18.20 -9.19 20.26
C ARG A 72 17.65 -10.36 19.44
N GLU A 73 16.49 -10.89 19.81
CA GLU A 73 15.83 -11.98 19.10
C GLU A 73 15.36 -11.54 17.71
N SER A 74 14.73 -10.36 17.60
CA SER A 74 14.34 -9.74 16.33
C SER A 74 15.53 -9.56 15.37
N LEU A 75 16.68 -9.12 15.87
CA LEU A 75 17.90 -8.94 15.07
C LEU A 75 18.52 -10.27 14.61
N VAL A 76 18.42 -11.33 15.41
CA VAL A 76 18.82 -12.68 14.98
C VAL A 76 17.87 -13.20 13.91
N GLN A 77 16.56 -13.02 14.09
CA GLN A 77 15.56 -13.46 13.11
C GLN A 77 15.70 -12.72 11.77
N GLN A 78 15.90 -11.40 11.78
CA GLN A 78 16.22 -10.63 10.57
C GLN A 78 17.52 -11.11 9.90
N LYS A 79 18.56 -11.45 10.67
CA LYS A 79 19.81 -11.98 10.11
C LYS A 79 19.58 -13.29 9.34
N GLU A 80 18.81 -14.22 9.89
CA GLU A 80 18.53 -15.50 9.21
C GLU A 80 17.66 -15.29 7.95
N ILE A 81 16.65 -14.41 8.02
CA ILE A 81 15.82 -14.04 6.84
C ILE A 81 16.69 -13.44 5.72
N ILE A 82 17.65 -12.56 6.05
CA ILE A 82 18.56 -11.95 5.06
C ILE A 82 19.52 -12.98 4.46
N LEU A 83 19.91 -14.02 5.21
CA LEU A 83 20.73 -15.12 4.69
C LEU A 83 19.93 -16.03 3.75
N ASP A 84 18.68 -16.36 4.09
CA ASP A 84 17.77 -17.16 3.27
C ASP A 84 17.37 -16.46 1.96
N GLN A 85 17.03 -15.17 2.04
CA GLN A 85 16.80 -14.33 0.85
C GLN A 85 18.02 -14.29 -0.07
N ARG A 86 19.24 -14.23 0.50
CA ARG A 86 20.49 -14.20 -0.29
C ARG A 86 20.74 -15.51 -1.04
N GLU A 87 20.38 -16.65 -0.46
CA GLU A 87 20.52 -17.95 -1.15
C GLU A 87 19.41 -18.16 -2.18
N THR A 88 18.18 -17.73 -1.87
CA THR A 88 17.06 -17.69 -2.83
C THR A 88 17.43 -16.85 -4.08
N ILE A 89 18.05 -15.68 -3.89
CA ILE A 89 18.56 -14.83 -5.00
C ILE A 89 19.62 -15.56 -5.83
N ARG A 90 20.54 -16.32 -5.20
CA ARG A 90 21.53 -17.14 -5.92
C ARG A 90 20.87 -18.22 -6.76
N GLU A 91 19.92 -18.95 -6.20
CA GLU A 91 19.24 -20.05 -6.90
C GLU A 91 18.42 -19.52 -8.10
N LEU A 92 17.73 -18.39 -7.91
CA LEU A 92 17.02 -17.69 -8.99
C LEU A 92 17.99 -17.20 -10.09
N THR A 93 19.14 -16.63 -9.72
CA THR A 93 20.16 -16.16 -10.68
C THR A 93 20.76 -17.33 -11.47
N ALA A 94 21.02 -18.47 -10.82
CA ALA A 94 21.50 -19.68 -11.48
C ALA A 94 20.46 -20.26 -12.46
N LYS A 95 19.17 -20.26 -12.08
CA LYS A 95 18.06 -20.68 -12.97
C LYS A 95 17.91 -19.74 -14.17
N LEU A 96 18.03 -18.42 -13.97
CA LEU A 96 17.95 -17.42 -15.04
C LEU A 96 19.06 -17.63 -16.10
N ALA A 97 20.31 -17.80 -15.66
CA ALA A 97 21.45 -18.04 -16.54
C ALA A 97 21.31 -19.34 -17.36
N LEU A 98 20.66 -20.38 -16.81
CA LEU A 98 20.34 -21.60 -17.54
C LEU A 98 19.28 -21.37 -18.63
N CYS A 99 18.27 -20.52 -18.39
CA CYS A 99 17.28 -20.16 -19.40
C CYS A 99 17.90 -19.35 -20.56
N GLU A 100 18.77 -18.39 -20.26
CA GLU A 100 19.48 -17.59 -21.27
C GLU A 100 20.39 -18.46 -22.16
N GLY A 101 21.00 -19.51 -21.60
CA GLY A 101 21.85 -20.45 -22.33
C GLY A 101 21.17 -21.27 -23.44
N PHE A 102 19.84 -21.40 -23.41
CA PHE A 102 19.08 -22.14 -24.44
C PHE A 102 18.70 -21.31 -25.68
N GLY A 103 18.93 -19.99 -25.68
CA GLY A 103 18.47 -19.10 -26.74
C GLY A 103 19.30 -19.08 -28.05
N HIS A 104 20.51 -19.64 -28.05
CA HIS A 104 21.51 -19.38 -29.13
C HIS A 104 22.14 -20.64 -29.78
N ALA A 105 21.30 -21.62 -30.13
CA ALA A 105 21.58 -22.60 -31.18
C ALA A 105 20.25 -23.01 -31.85
N THR A 106 20.09 -23.11 -33.17
CA THR A 106 21.07 -23.19 -34.27
C THR A 106 20.68 -22.30 -35.46
N ASN A 107 21.67 -21.80 -36.21
CA ASN A 107 21.45 -21.42 -37.62
C ASN A 107 22.77 -21.37 -38.39
N ASN A 108 22.99 -22.34 -39.28
CA ASN A 108 23.78 -22.24 -40.52
C ASN A 108 23.80 -23.61 -41.25
N ASP A 109 23.72 -23.54 -42.59
CA ASP A 109 24.43 -24.39 -43.57
C ASP A 109 24.36 -25.93 -43.48
N HIS A 110 23.89 -26.67 -44.50
CA HIS A 110 24.28 -26.60 -45.91
C HIS A 110 23.32 -27.33 -46.88
N HIS A 111 23.55 -27.17 -48.19
CA HIS A 111 22.88 -27.90 -49.28
C HIS A 111 23.44 -29.34 -49.48
N HIS A 112 22.63 -30.23 -50.07
CA HIS A 112 23.01 -31.07 -51.23
C HIS A 112 21.75 -31.66 -51.91
N ALA A 113 21.90 -32.29 -53.08
CA ALA A 113 20.79 -32.69 -53.99
C ALA A 113 21.06 -34.04 -54.68
N LEU A 114 20.17 -34.43 -55.62
CA LEU A 114 20.14 -35.64 -56.48
C LEU A 114 19.46 -36.89 -55.85
N ASN A 115 18.85 -37.84 -56.59
CA ASN A 115 18.08 -37.79 -57.86
C ASN A 115 17.36 -39.16 -58.09
N SER A 116 16.61 -39.30 -59.19
CA SER A 116 16.43 -40.55 -59.99
C SER A 116 15.45 -41.66 -59.53
N HIS A 117 14.27 -41.63 -60.16
CA HIS A 117 13.57 -42.75 -60.84
C HIS A 117 13.34 -44.12 -60.16
N HIS A 118 12.07 -44.57 -60.10
CA HIS A 118 11.53 -45.55 -61.09
C HIS A 118 9.99 -45.74 -61.02
N ALA A 119 9.42 -46.18 -62.14
CA ALA A 119 8.03 -46.62 -62.39
C ALA A 119 8.05 -47.53 -63.66
N PRO A 120 6.95 -48.18 -64.13
CA PRO A 120 5.55 -48.25 -63.66
C PRO A 120 5.19 -49.72 -63.23
N ALA A 121 4.05 -50.42 -63.43
CA ALA A 121 2.80 -50.22 -64.19
C ALA A 121 1.67 -51.23 -63.77
N VAL A 122 0.41 -50.95 -64.18
CA VAL A 122 -0.79 -51.86 -64.18
C VAL A 122 -1.34 -52.27 -62.79
N GLY A 123 -2.66 -52.31 -62.52
CA GLY A 123 -3.83 -51.83 -63.28
C GLY A 123 -5.18 -52.38 -62.74
N HIS A 124 -6.25 -51.57 -62.88
CA HIS A 124 -7.70 -51.87 -62.60
C HIS A 124 -8.13 -52.31 -61.18
N HIS A 125 -9.01 -51.52 -60.54
CA HIS A 125 -10.47 -51.74 -60.55
C HIS A 125 -11.19 -50.45 -60.07
N ALA A 126 -12.52 -50.45 -59.85
CA ALA A 126 -13.36 -49.25 -60.04
C ALA A 126 -14.33 -48.90 -58.89
N TYR A 127 -14.97 -47.72 -59.05
CA TYR A 127 -16.16 -47.16 -58.36
C TYR A 127 -16.03 -46.39 -57.04
N ALA A 128 -17.09 -45.61 -56.81
CA ALA A 128 -17.46 -44.81 -55.62
C ALA A 128 -16.78 -43.45 -55.41
N ASP A 129 -17.51 -42.40 -55.79
CA ASP A 129 -17.43 -41.04 -55.23
C ASP A 129 -17.82 -41.05 -53.73
N ASN A 130 -17.13 -40.24 -52.92
CA ASN A 130 -17.74 -39.50 -51.80
C ASN A 130 -16.76 -38.44 -51.27
N GLY A 131 -16.99 -37.18 -51.62
CA GLY A 131 -16.33 -36.03 -50.99
C GLY A 131 -16.83 -35.74 -49.57
N HIS A 132 -16.12 -34.84 -48.87
CA HIS A 132 -16.45 -34.24 -47.57
C HIS A 132 -16.59 -35.20 -46.35
N HIS A 133 -15.64 -35.08 -45.39
CA HIS A 133 -15.97 -35.05 -43.94
C HIS A 133 -14.84 -34.56 -43.01
N SER A 134 -13.58 -34.49 -43.45
CA SER A 134 -12.43 -34.15 -42.59
C SER A 134 -12.36 -32.68 -42.10
N ASN A 135 -13.03 -31.75 -42.78
CA ASN A 135 -12.75 -30.31 -42.62
C ASN A 135 -13.57 -29.61 -41.51
N HIS A 136 -14.38 -30.35 -40.73
CA HIS A 136 -15.18 -29.76 -39.65
C HIS A 136 -14.41 -29.68 -38.32
N GLN A 137 -13.64 -30.73 -37.97
CA GLN A 137 -12.81 -30.77 -36.76
C GLN A 137 -11.69 -29.74 -36.80
N ALA A 138 -10.99 -29.61 -37.94
CA ALA A 138 -9.93 -28.61 -38.11
C ALA A 138 -10.44 -27.18 -37.91
N ARG A 139 -11.63 -26.85 -38.45
CA ARG A 139 -12.27 -25.54 -38.27
C ARG A 139 -12.74 -25.32 -36.84
N HIS A 140 -13.23 -26.35 -36.16
CA HIS A 140 -13.61 -26.26 -34.74
C HIS A 140 -12.38 -26.05 -33.84
N LEU A 141 -11.27 -26.74 -34.11
CA LEU A 141 -10.02 -26.58 -33.38
C LEU A 141 -9.43 -25.19 -33.64
N LEU A 142 -9.43 -24.71 -34.88
CA LEU A 142 -8.99 -23.36 -35.21
C LEU A 142 -9.86 -22.29 -34.53
N PHE A 143 -11.18 -22.50 -34.46
CA PHE A 143 -12.10 -21.58 -33.78
C PHE A 143 -11.88 -21.58 -32.25
N VAL A 144 -11.67 -22.75 -31.64
CA VAL A 144 -11.31 -22.87 -30.21
C VAL A 144 -9.95 -22.24 -29.93
N ILE A 145 -8.96 -22.43 -30.80
CA ILE A 145 -7.65 -21.77 -30.67
C ILE A 145 -7.78 -20.26 -30.83
N LEU A 146 -8.60 -19.78 -31.79
CA LEU A 146 -8.83 -18.35 -31.98
C LEU A 146 -9.56 -17.73 -30.79
N THR A 147 -10.58 -18.40 -30.23
CA THR A 147 -11.24 -17.93 -29.00
C THR A 147 -10.34 -18.05 -27.78
N TYR A 148 -9.41 -19.03 -27.72
CA TYR A 148 -8.41 -19.09 -26.65
C TYR A 148 -7.40 -17.94 -26.76
N PHE A 149 -6.98 -17.54 -27.97
CA PHE A 149 -6.12 -16.38 -28.17
C PHE A 149 -6.85 -15.02 -28.04
N LEU A 150 -8.15 -14.96 -28.30
CA LEU A 150 -8.98 -13.77 -28.05
C LEU A 150 -9.42 -13.64 -26.58
N SER A 151 -9.56 -14.76 -25.86
CA SER A 151 -9.81 -14.82 -24.41
C SER A 151 -8.51 -14.69 -23.61
N SER A 152 -7.37 -15.13 -24.17
CA SER A 152 -6.03 -14.70 -23.76
C SER A 152 -5.77 -13.27 -24.22
N GLY A 153 -6.68 -12.36 -23.82
CA GLY A 153 -6.42 -10.94 -23.91
C GLY A 153 -5.09 -10.68 -23.23
N SER A 154 -4.14 -10.13 -24.00
CA SER A 154 -2.95 -9.51 -23.43
C SER A 154 -3.44 -8.36 -22.57
N GLY A 155 -3.59 -8.64 -21.27
CA GLY A 155 -3.87 -7.64 -20.26
C GLY A 155 -2.80 -6.58 -20.40
N ARG A 156 -3.19 -5.42 -20.92
CA ARG A 156 -2.27 -4.30 -21.12
C ARG A 156 -1.99 -3.74 -19.75
N MET A 157 -0.99 -4.32 -19.08
CA MET A 157 -0.42 -3.80 -17.84
C MET A 157 -0.39 -2.28 -17.94
N ASN A 158 -1.11 -1.59 -17.06
CA ASN A 158 -1.11 -0.14 -17.02
C ASN A 158 0.33 0.32 -16.77
N PRO A 159 1.05 0.86 -17.78
CA PRO A 159 2.49 1.10 -17.66
C PRO A 159 2.79 2.23 -16.66
N ASP A 160 1.80 3.10 -16.44
CA ASP A 160 1.82 4.22 -15.51
C ASP A 160 1.15 3.86 -14.16
N GLY A 161 0.74 2.59 -13.98
CA GLY A 161 0.09 2.08 -12.77
C GLY A 161 1.04 1.96 -11.59
N PHE A 162 0.61 2.46 -10.42
CA PHE A 162 1.40 2.40 -9.19
C PHE A 162 0.54 2.34 -7.93
N LEU A 163 1.06 1.68 -6.90
CA LEU A 163 0.59 1.80 -5.52
C LEU A 163 1.52 2.67 -4.69
N ILE A 164 1.03 3.11 -3.54
CA ILE A 164 1.84 3.67 -2.45
C ILE A 164 1.63 2.86 -1.16
N SER A 165 2.71 2.64 -0.42
CA SER A 165 2.72 1.79 0.78
C SER A 165 3.01 2.59 2.05
N PHE A 166 2.22 2.31 3.10
CA PHE A 166 2.32 2.88 4.43
C PHE A 166 2.63 1.75 5.43
N PRO A 167 3.92 1.43 5.66
CA PRO A 167 4.32 0.20 6.35
C PRO A 167 4.14 0.24 7.88
N MET A 168 3.90 1.41 8.47
CA MET A 168 3.75 1.59 9.91
C MET A 168 3.07 2.92 10.25
N ARG A 169 2.41 2.97 11.42
CA ARG A 169 1.84 4.20 11.99
C ARG A 169 2.94 5.22 12.27
N THR A 170 2.87 6.39 11.63
CA THR A 170 3.73 7.57 11.88
C THR A 170 2.92 8.84 11.71
N ASN A 171 3.39 9.97 12.23
CA ASN A 171 2.79 11.29 11.98
C ASN A 171 3.54 12.11 10.91
N TYR A 172 4.22 11.45 9.97
CA TYR A 172 5.03 12.13 8.95
C TYR A 172 5.06 11.44 7.57
N MET A 173 4.69 10.16 7.46
CA MET A 173 4.49 9.49 6.17
C MET A 173 3.12 9.88 5.59
N TYR A 174 3.09 10.64 4.51
CA TYR A 174 1.85 11.02 3.82
C TYR A 174 2.04 11.17 2.31
N GLY A 175 0.97 10.90 1.57
CA GLY A 175 0.80 11.43 0.21
C GLY A 175 0.04 12.75 0.26
N ARG A 176 0.27 13.63 -0.72
CA ARG A 176 -0.48 14.87 -0.90
C ARG A 176 -0.88 15.02 -2.36
N MET A 177 -2.14 15.38 -2.64
CA MET A 177 -2.51 15.73 -4.02
C MET A 177 -2.09 17.17 -4.33
N LYS A 178 -1.55 17.42 -5.52
CA LYS A 178 -1.20 18.77 -6.00
C LYS A 178 -2.42 19.60 -6.38
N LYS A 179 -3.51 18.93 -6.75
CA LYS A 179 -4.83 19.57 -6.94
C LYS A 179 -5.42 20.02 -5.60
N THR A 180 -6.26 21.04 -5.68
CA THR A 180 -7.20 21.47 -4.64
C THR A 180 -8.53 21.80 -5.31
N LEU A 181 -9.63 21.79 -4.55
CA LEU A 181 -10.86 22.42 -5.00
C LEU A 181 -10.65 23.92 -5.23
N LEU A 182 -10.96 24.38 -6.44
CA LEU A 182 -10.91 25.80 -6.84
C LEU A 182 -12.25 26.52 -6.62
N GLN A 183 -13.32 25.75 -6.50
CA GLN A 183 -14.71 26.18 -6.27
C GLN A 183 -15.35 25.20 -5.28
N GLU A 184 -16.42 25.62 -4.62
CA GLU A 184 -17.21 24.72 -3.77
C GLU A 184 -17.90 23.61 -4.58
N ILE A 185 -18.04 22.42 -4.00
CA ILE A 185 -18.73 21.29 -4.65
C ILE A 185 -19.92 20.80 -3.82
N PHE A 186 -21.01 20.49 -4.52
CA PHE A 186 -22.31 20.12 -3.93
C PHE A 186 -22.57 18.60 -3.90
N ALA A 187 -21.60 17.83 -4.36
CA ALA A 187 -21.55 16.39 -4.28
C ALA A 187 -20.09 15.96 -4.43
N PHE A 188 -19.80 14.71 -4.06
CA PHE A 188 -18.59 14.05 -4.54
C PHE A 188 -18.79 12.54 -4.68
N THR A 189 -17.87 11.93 -5.42
CA THR A 189 -17.55 10.50 -5.31
C THR A 189 -16.06 10.39 -5.05
N LEU A 190 -15.66 9.72 -3.98
CA LEU A 190 -14.28 9.31 -3.75
C LEU A 190 -14.21 7.81 -4.01
N CYS A 191 -13.35 7.37 -4.92
CA CYS A 191 -13.00 5.96 -5.07
C CYS A 191 -11.50 5.75 -4.83
N LEU A 192 -11.16 4.61 -4.26
CA LEU A 192 -9.79 4.13 -4.12
C LEU A 192 -9.76 2.61 -4.11
N TRP A 193 -8.69 2.04 -4.63
CA TRP A 193 -8.29 0.68 -4.29
C TRP A 193 -7.44 0.72 -3.03
N ILE A 194 -7.75 -0.17 -2.09
CA ILE A 194 -7.12 -0.20 -0.77
C ILE A 194 -6.92 -1.64 -0.29
N LYS A 195 -5.81 -1.86 0.42
CA LYS A 195 -5.48 -3.11 1.09
C LYS A 195 -5.00 -2.81 2.50
N PRO A 196 -5.61 -3.40 3.55
CA PRO A 196 -5.26 -3.13 4.94
C PRO A 196 -3.87 -3.69 5.26
N GLY A 197 -3.12 -2.97 6.09
CA GLY A 197 -1.85 -3.45 6.66
C GLY A 197 -2.03 -4.41 7.83
N MET A 198 -0.91 -4.89 8.39
CA MET A 198 -0.95 -5.69 9.62
C MET A 198 -1.10 -4.79 10.84
N GLY A 199 -2.21 -4.94 11.57
CA GLY A 199 -2.45 -4.26 12.85
C GLY A 199 -3.93 -4.09 13.16
N PRO A 200 -4.26 -3.46 14.30
CA PRO A 200 -5.63 -3.04 14.60
C PRO A 200 -5.97 -1.74 13.83
N GLY A 201 -7.12 -1.76 13.14
CA GLY A 201 -7.73 -0.62 12.45
C GLY A 201 -7.00 -0.16 11.18
N LEU A 202 -7.74 0.33 10.20
CA LEU A 202 -7.22 0.90 8.96
C LEU A 202 -6.38 2.17 9.20
N GLY A 203 -6.80 3.03 10.15
CA GLY A 203 -6.35 4.42 10.21
C GLY A 203 -7.10 5.30 9.21
N THR A 204 -6.44 6.34 8.69
CA THR A 204 -7.07 7.39 7.86
C THR A 204 -6.53 7.36 6.41
N PRO A 205 -7.10 6.58 5.49
CA PRO A 205 -6.66 6.56 4.09
C PRO A 205 -6.69 7.92 3.39
N PHE A 206 -7.70 8.75 3.69
CA PHE A 206 -7.94 10.00 3.00
C PHE A 206 -8.50 11.06 3.94
N SER A 207 -7.94 12.27 3.87
CA SER A 207 -8.51 13.48 4.50
C SER A 207 -8.41 14.70 3.58
N TYR A 208 -9.35 15.60 3.75
CA TYR A 208 -9.38 16.94 3.17
C TYR A 208 -9.69 17.93 4.29
N SER A 209 -8.75 18.83 4.56
CA SER A 209 -8.98 20.00 5.40
C SER A 209 -9.14 21.23 4.52
N ALA A 210 -10.08 22.10 4.87
CA ALA A 210 -10.30 23.39 4.24
C ALA A 210 -10.00 24.55 5.23
N PRO A 211 -9.82 25.80 4.75
CA PRO A 211 -9.59 26.95 5.62
C PRO A 211 -10.70 27.14 6.65
N GLY A 212 -10.40 26.85 7.92
CA GLY A 212 -11.36 26.93 9.03
C GLY A 212 -12.21 25.68 9.28
N GLN A 213 -11.95 24.56 8.60
CA GLN A 213 -12.54 23.26 8.90
C GLN A 213 -11.51 22.14 8.64
N SER A 214 -11.04 21.51 9.71
CA SER A 214 -10.10 20.39 9.69
C SER A 214 -10.73 19.13 9.07
N ASN A 215 -11.95 18.79 9.49
CA ASN A 215 -12.69 17.61 9.07
C ASN A 215 -13.69 17.94 7.94
N GLU A 216 -13.21 18.51 6.83
CA GLU A 216 -14.08 18.90 5.71
C GLU A 216 -14.55 17.67 4.93
N ILE A 217 -13.65 16.71 4.64
CA ILE A 217 -13.98 15.33 4.28
C ILE A 217 -12.92 14.40 4.92
N VAL A 218 -13.32 13.36 5.67
CA VAL A 218 -12.37 12.35 6.19
C VAL A 218 -12.94 10.94 6.04
N LEU A 219 -12.11 9.99 5.62
CA LEU A 219 -12.40 8.55 5.64
C LEU A 219 -11.42 7.88 6.62
N ILE A 220 -11.94 7.28 7.69
CA ILE A 220 -11.14 6.81 8.83
C ILE A 220 -11.72 5.54 9.47
N GLU A 221 -10.86 4.65 10.00
CA GLU A 221 -11.22 3.63 10.99
C GLU A 221 -10.23 3.72 12.16
N TRP A 222 -10.72 4.06 13.36
CA TRP A 222 -9.86 4.38 14.51
C TRP A 222 -10.47 3.93 15.84
N GLY A 223 -9.60 3.56 16.78
CA GLY A 223 -10.00 3.03 18.09
C GLY A 223 -10.81 1.73 17.95
N ASN A 224 -12.05 1.76 18.42
CA ASN A 224 -13.02 0.66 18.32
C ASN A 224 -14.18 0.99 17.37
N ASN A 225 -14.12 2.11 16.65
CA ASN A 225 -15.13 2.46 15.66
C ASN A 225 -14.87 1.67 14.36
N PRO A 226 -15.92 1.23 13.64
CA PRO A 226 -15.76 0.78 12.25
C PRO A 226 -15.33 1.93 11.34
N ILE A 227 -15.20 1.68 10.03
CA ILE A 227 -14.92 2.73 9.04
C ILE A 227 -16.03 3.79 9.07
N GLU A 228 -15.66 5.06 9.19
CA GLU A 228 -16.54 6.23 9.22
C GLU A 228 -16.22 7.21 8.09
N LEU A 229 -17.25 7.86 7.55
CA LEU A 229 -17.14 9.04 6.68
C LEU A 229 -17.53 10.28 7.50
N LEU A 230 -16.61 11.25 7.59
CA LEU A 230 -16.86 12.55 8.20
C LEU A 230 -16.99 13.62 7.12
N ILE A 231 -17.95 14.53 7.29
CA ILE A 231 -18.12 15.74 6.50
C ILE A 231 -18.54 16.86 7.44
N ASP A 232 -17.77 17.95 7.53
CA ASP A 232 -18.00 19.09 8.44
C ASP A 232 -18.24 18.62 9.89
N ASP A 233 -17.25 17.94 10.45
CA ASP A 233 -17.22 17.29 11.78
C ASP A 233 -18.32 16.24 12.09
N LYS A 234 -19.28 16.01 11.18
CA LYS A 234 -20.37 15.03 11.38
C LYS A 234 -19.98 13.70 10.75
N ALA A 235 -20.06 12.62 11.51
CA ALA A 235 -19.70 11.27 11.08
C ALA A 235 -20.92 10.41 10.73
N VAL A 236 -20.75 9.45 9.82
CA VAL A 236 -21.60 8.26 9.68
C VAL A 236 -20.75 7.00 9.55
N THR A 237 -21.17 5.92 10.20
CA THR A 237 -20.52 4.62 10.12
C THR A 237 -20.88 3.91 8.81
N LEU A 238 -19.87 3.43 8.09
CA LEU A 238 -20.02 2.74 6.82
C LEU A 238 -20.02 1.20 7.02
N PRO A 239 -20.97 0.45 6.42
CA PRO A 239 -21.02 -1.03 6.52
C PRO A 239 -20.02 -1.73 5.58
N LEU A 240 -18.77 -1.25 5.58
CA LEU A 240 -17.65 -1.81 4.84
C LEU A 240 -16.93 -2.86 5.71
N THR A 241 -16.16 -3.76 5.10
CA THR A 241 -15.39 -4.79 5.85
C THR A 241 -14.06 -5.05 5.16
N LEU A 242 -12.99 -4.44 5.69
CA LEU A 242 -11.65 -4.42 5.10
C LEU A 242 -10.62 -5.11 6.02
N THR A 243 -10.93 -6.33 6.47
CA THR A 243 -10.19 -7.01 7.55
C THR A 243 -9.56 -8.35 7.14
N ASP A 244 -9.53 -8.68 5.84
CA ASP A 244 -9.08 -9.99 5.34
C ASP A 244 -7.69 -9.99 4.66
N GLY A 245 -7.03 -8.83 4.63
CA GLY A 245 -5.69 -8.67 4.05
C GLY A 245 -5.64 -8.55 2.52
N ARG A 246 -6.78 -8.51 1.82
CA ARG A 246 -6.87 -8.42 0.36
C ARG A 246 -7.08 -6.97 -0.12
N TRP A 247 -6.89 -6.79 -1.42
CA TRP A 247 -7.31 -5.57 -2.11
C TRP A 247 -8.84 -5.52 -2.22
N HIS A 248 -9.39 -4.34 -1.98
CA HIS A 248 -10.79 -3.99 -2.19
C HIS A 248 -10.91 -2.69 -2.98
N HIS A 249 -11.94 -2.59 -3.81
CA HIS A 249 -12.35 -1.32 -4.41
C HIS A 249 -13.40 -0.67 -3.52
N VAL A 250 -13.06 0.48 -2.93
CA VAL A 250 -13.97 1.23 -2.04
C VAL A 250 -14.37 2.52 -2.73
N CYS A 251 -15.68 2.79 -2.81
CA CYS A 251 -16.18 4.11 -3.16
C CYS A 251 -17.15 4.62 -2.10
N VAL A 252 -17.11 5.92 -1.85
CA VAL A 252 -18.14 6.65 -1.10
C VAL A 252 -18.69 7.79 -1.94
N THR A 253 -20.01 7.94 -1.97
CA THR A 253 -20.69 9.06 -2.62
C THR A 253 -21.37 9.93 -1.56
N TRP A 254 -21.49 11.23 -1.84
CA TRP A 254 -22.26 12.15 -0.99
C TRP A 254 -22.82 13.33 -1.80
N SER A 255 -23.92 13.95 -1.34
CA SER A 255 -24.43 15.22 -1.84
C SER A 255 -25.10 16.08 -0.74
N THR A 256 -25.04 17.40 -0.90
CA THR A 256 -25.70 18.36 0.01
C THR A 256 -27.20 18.13 0.11
N ARG A 257 -27.83 17.65 -0.98
CA ARG A 257 -29.26 17.33 -1.04
C ARG A 257 -29.56 16.22 -0.03
N ASP A 258 -30.28 16.60 1.01
CA ASP A 258 -30.63 15.78 2.17
C ASP A 258 -29.42 15.24 2.97
N GLY A 259 -28.18 15.56 2.58
CA GLY A 259 -26.98 14.92 3.13
C GLY A 259 -26.92 13.43 2.77
N HIS A 260 -27.40 13.08 1.56
CA HIS A 260 -27.46 11.70 1.10
C HIS A 260 -26.06 11.15 0.86
N TRP A 261 -25.77 9.95 1.35
CA TRP A 261 -24.50 9.26 1.18
C TRP A 261 -24.71 7.79 0.81
N GLU A 262 -23.71 7.20 0.14
CA GLU A 262 -23.65 5.77 -0.17
C GLU A 262 -22.24 5.23 0.01
N ALA A 263 -22.12 3.95 0.38
CA ALA A 263 -20.85 3.25 0.49
C ALA A 263 -20.87 1.96 -0.33
N TYR A 264 -19.82 1.76 -1.13
CA TYR A 264 -19.64 0.63 -2.04
C TYR A 264 -18.34 -0.11 -1.69
N GLN A 265 -18.38 -1.45 -1.76
CA GLN A 265 -17.22 -2.32 -1.66
C GLN A 265 -17.26 -3.33 -2.81
N ASP A 266 -16.17 -3.44 -3.55
CA ASP A 266 -16.00 -4.36 -4.68
C ASP A 266 -17.12 -4.21 -5.73
N GLY A 267 -17.51 -2.96 -5.98
CA GLY A 267 -18.56 -2.57 -6.92
C GLY A 267 -20.00 -2.72 -6.42
N VAL A 268 -20.20 -3.31 -5.23
CA VAL A 268 -21.53 -3.57 -4.66
C VAL A 268 -21.84 -2.54 -3.59
N GLN A 269 -23.03 -1.93 -3.65
CA GLN A 269 -23.53 -1.03 -2.60
C GLN A 269 -23.72 -1.79 -1.29
N ARG A 270 -23.06 -1.33 -0.23
CA ARG A 270 -23.08 -1.94 1.11
C ARG A 270 -24.01 -1.21 2.06
N GLY A 271 -24.22 0.09 1.84
CA GLY A 271 -25.15 0.91 2.59
C GLY A 271 -25.36 2.29 1.98
N SER A 272 -26.35 3.00 2.53
CA SER A 272 -26.66 4.38 2.20
C SER A 272 -27.45 5.02 3.35
N GLY A 273 -27.57 6.35 3.32
CA GLY A 273 -28.33 7.10 4.30
C GLY A 273 -28.48 8.57 3.93
N VAL A 274 -29.03 9.35 4.86
CA VAL A 274 -29.25 10.80 4.75
C VAL A 274 -28.87 11.48 6.07
N GLY A 275 -28.84 12.81 6.10
CA GLY A 275 -28.55 13.60 7.30
C GLY A 275 -27.06 13.89 7.55
N LEU A 276 -26.15 13.34 6.75
CA LEU A 276 -24.73 13.66 6.82
C LEU A 276 -24.51 15.07 6.26
N SER A 277 -24.42 16.07 7.16
CA SER A 277 -24.14 17.48 6.82
C SER A 277 -24.98 18.03 5.65
N SER A 278 -26.28 17.74 5.66
CA SER A 278 -27.25 18.25 4.68
C SER A 278 -27.13 19.78 4.53
N TRP A 279 -27.18 20.27 3.29
CA TRP A 279 -27.07 21.69 2.91
C TRP A 279 -25.72 22.38 3.19
N HIS A 280 -24.74 21.70 3.80
CA HIS A 280 -23.34 22.15 3.77
C HIS A 280 -22.77 21.99 2.36
N ALA A 281 -21.83 22.85 1.93
CA ALA A 281 -21.13 22.73 0.64
C ALA A 281 -19.62 22.61 0.88
N ILE A 282 -18.96 21.68 0.18
CA ILE A 282 -17.55 21.37 0.45
C ILE A 282 -16.68 22.57 0.08
N LYS A 283 -15.97 23.12 1.07
CA LYS A 283 -15.23 24.38 0.98
C LYS A 283 -14.01 24.26 0.02
N PRO A 284 -13.74 25.27 -0.84
CA PRO A 284 -12.55 25.29 -1.70
C PRO A 284 -11.27 25.70 -0.96
N GLY A 285 -10.12 25.57 -1.63
CA GLY A 285 -8.82 26.06 -1.16
C GLY A 285 -8.16 25.23 -0.06
N GLY A 286 -8.59 23.97 0.12
CA GLY A 286 -8.06 23.06 1.12
C GLY A 286 -6.81 22.29 0.70
N VAL A 287 -6.51 21.21 1.44
CA VAL A 287 -5.40 20.28 1.15
C VAL A 287 -5.88 18.84 1.27
N PHE A 288 -5.74 18.07 0.19
CA PHE A 288 -5.94 16.62 0.19
C PHE A 288 -4.68 15.90 0.67
N ILE A 289 -4.83 15.07 1.70
CA ILE A 289 -3.78 14.24 2.27
C ILE A 289 -4.19 12.77 2.23
N LEU A 290 -3.23 11.91 1.89
CA LEU A 290 -3.37 10.46 1.86
C LEU A 290 -2.59 9.86 3.03
N GLY A 291 -3.29 9.02 3.80
CA GLY A 291 -2.73 8.25 4.90
C GLY A 291 -2.63 8.95 6.26
N GLN A 292 -3.19 10.15 6.42
CA GLN A 292 -3.18 10.91 7.68
C GLN A 292 -4.51 11.65 7.93
N GLU A 293 -4.84 11.83 9.20
CA GLU A 293 -5.87 12.75 9.70
C GLU A 293 -5.28 14.18 9.81
N GLN A 294 -6.06 15.23 9.55
CA GLN A 294 -5.63 16.64 9.45
C GLN A 294 -6.24 17.54 10.53
N ASP A 295 -5.69 17.46 11.75
CA ASP A 295 -5.95 18.38 12.87
C ASP A 295 -5.76 19.89 12.46
N THR A 296 -4.93 20.17 11.43
CA THR A 296 -4.87 21.46 10.72
C THR A 296 -4.64 21.31 9.22
N LEU A 297 -4.92 22.37 8.45
CA LEU A 297 -4.71 22.48 6.99
C LEU A 297 -3.31 22.00 6.56
N GLY A 298 -3.23 20.76 6.03
CA GLY A 298 -2.00 20.13 5.57
C GLY A 298 -1.02 19.69 6.68
N GLY A 299 -1.43 19.55 7.94
CA GLY A 299 -0.50 19.20 9.03
C GLY A 299 -1.13 18.88 10.40
N ARG A 300 -0.26 18.69 11.41
CA ARG A 300 -0.58 18.20 12.77
C ARG A 300 -1.17 16.78 12.81
N PHE A 301 -0.65 15.88 12.00
CA PHE A 301 -1.09 14.49 11.99
C PHE A 301 -0.82 13.79 13.34
N ASP A 302 -1.71 12.88 13.77
CA ASP A 302 -1.42 11.93 14.85
C ASP A 302 -1.11 10.54 14.30
N ALA A 303 -0.03 9.94 14.81
CA ALA A 303 0.37 8.59 14.47
C ALA A 303 -0.68 7.54 14.88
N THR A 304 -1.51 7.78 15.91
CA THR A 304 -2.56 6.79 16.26
C THR A 304 -3.63 6.69 15.17
N GLN A 305 -3.91 7.77 14.43
CA GLN A 305 -4.91 7.84 13.35
C GLN A 305 -4.34 7.53 11.96
N ALA A 306 -3.02 7.55 11.79
CA ALA A 306 -2.33 7.30 10.52
C ALA A 306 -2.73 5.98 9.84
N PHE A 307 -2.82 5.95 8.51
CA PHE A 307 -3.11 4.73 7.74
C PHE A 307 -1.96 3.72 7.83
N VAL A 308 -2.31 2.42 7.80
CA VAL A 308 -1.36 1.33 7.59
C VAL A 308 -1.89 0.39 6.52
N GLY A 309 -1.11 0.16 5.47
CA GLY A 309 -1.50 -0.66 4.33
C GLY A 309 -0.99 -0.13 3.00
N GLU A 310 -1.70 -0.45 1.93
CA GLU A 310 -1.37 -0.09 0.55
C GLU A 310 -2.60 0.53 -0.12
N MET A 311 -2.39 1.54 -0.97
CA MET A 311 -3.47 2.15 -1.75
C MET A 311 -3.02 2.46 -3.18
N SER A 312 -3.98 2.47 -4.10
CA SER A 312 -3.82 2.72 -5.52
C SER A 312 -5.10 3.33 -6.09
N GLU A 313 -5.04 3.89 -7.30
CA GLU A 313 -6.22 4.36 -8.05
C GLU A 313 -7.16 5.26 -7.24
N VAL A 314 -6.58 6.23 -6.50
CA VAL A 314 -7.36 7.23 -5.74
C VAL A 314 -7.85 8.32 -6.70
N HIS A 315 -9.16 8.39 -6.91
CA HIS A 315 -9.81 9.37 -7.80
C HIS A 315 -10.96 10.08 -7.07
N LEU A 316 -11.13 11.38 -7.33
CA LEU A 316 -12.19 12.20 -6.74
C LEU A 316 -12.99 12.93 -7.83
N TRP A 317 -14.30 12.76 -7.80
CA TRP A 317 -15.26 13.44 -8.67
C TRP A 317 -16.07 14.48 -7.89
N SER A 318 -16.44 15.58 -8.54
CA SER A 318 -17.30 16.68 -8.05
C SER A 318 -18.81 16.35 -8.08
N HIS A 319 -19.15 15.11 -8.39
CA HIS A 319 -20.50 14.62 -8.59
C HIS A 319 -20.65 13.16 -8.13
N VAL A 320 -21.91 12.72 -7.97
CA VAL A 320 -22.24 11.32 -7.67
C VAL A 320 -22.14 10.50 -8.96
N LEU A 321 -21.23 9.52 -9.01
CA LEU A 321 -21.16 8.50 -10.06
C LEU A 321 -22.35 7.53 -9.95
N THR A 322 -22.76 6.89 -11.05
CA THR A 322 -23.78 5.85 -10.95
C THR A 322 -23.20 4.55 -10.40
N SER A 323 -24.04 3.70 -9.81
CA SER A 323 -23.64 2.36 -9.38
C SER A 323 -23.08 1.50 -10.53
N SER A 324 -23.44 1.80 -11.79
CA SER A 324 -22.88 1.13 -12.97
C SER A 324 -21.45 1.58 -13.28
N ASP A 325 -21.13 2.86 -13.06
CA ASP A 325 -19.78 3.40 -13.22
C ASP A 325 -18.86 2.85 -12.12
N ILE A 326 -19.34 2.88 -10.87
CA ILE A 326 -18.65 2.34 -9.69
C ILE A 326 -18.40 0.83 -9.82
N HIS A 327 -19.37 0.07 -10.35
CA HIS A 327 -19.17 -1.34 -10.67
C HIS A 327 -18.12 -1.52 -11.78
N SER A 328 -18.20 -0.75 -12.87
CA SER A 328 -17.25 -0.85 -13.99
C SER A 328 -15.81 -0.46 -13.60
N LEU A 329 -15.64 0.45 -12.64
CA LEU A 329 -14.34 0.74 -12.01
C LEU A 329 -13.84 -0.47 -11.19
N SER A 330 -14.70 -1.07 -10.36
CA SER A 330 -14.34 -2.23 -9.53
C SER A 330 -13.96 -3.48 -10.32
N THR A 331 -14.51 -3.64 -11.53
CA THR A 331 -14.21 -4.75 -12.44
C THR A 331 -13.17 -4.37 -13.49
N CYS A 332 -12.48 -3.23 -13.33
CA CYS A 332 -11.48 -2.70 -14.26
C CYS A 332 -11.95 -2.66 -15.72
N SER A 333 -13.26 -2.51 -15.92
CA SER A 333 -13.94 -2.47 -17.21
C SER A 333 -14.17 -1.04 -17.71
N SER A 334 -13.67 -0.05 -16.95
CA SER A 334 -13.76 1.38 -17.22
C SER A 334 -12.49 2.10 -16.76
N HIS A 335 -12.13 3.16 -17.46
CA HIS A 335 -11.01 4.06 -17.13
C HIS A 335 -11.54 5.49 -16.92
N LEU A 336 -12.63 5.63 -16.16
CA LEU A 336 -13.10 6.94 -15.71
C LEU A 336 -12.08 7.54 -14.75
N HIS A 337 -11.80 8.82 -14.90
CA HIS A 337 -10.86 9.59 -14.08
C HIS A 337 -11.60 10.72 -13.37
N GLY A 338 -11.16 11.05 -12.15
CA GLY A 338 -11.76 12.12 -11.35
C GLY A 338 -11.58 13.52 -11.95
N ASP A 339 -12.66 14.31 -11.95
CA ASP A 339 -12.65 15.70 -12.45
C ASP A 339 -12.07 16.70 -11.44
N VAL A 340 -11.98 16.33 -10.15
CA VAL A 340 -11.23 17.09 -9.12
C VAL A 340 -9.76 16.67 -9.13
N PHE A 341 -9.49 15.37 -9.06
CA PHE A 341 -8.17 14.80 -9.31
C PHE A 341 -8.27 13.33 -9.73
N ALA A 342 -7.25 12.88 -10.46
CA ALA A 342 -7.10 11.49 -10.90
C ALA A 342 -5.73 10.92 -10.47
N TRP A 343 -5.69 9.61 -10.25
CA TRP A 343 -4.49 8.87 -9.88
C TRP A 343 -3.45 8.90 -11.01
N THR A 344 -2.40 9.70 -10.85
CA THR A 344 -1.27 9.80 -11.79
C THR A 344 0.00 10.20 -11.02
N GLU A 345 1.18 9.73 -11.47
CA GLU A 345 2.46 10.10 -10.84
C GLU A 345 2.68 11.63 -10.79
N GLY A 346 2.17 12.35 -11.81
CA GLY A 346 2.30 13.80 -11.90
C GLY A 346 1.59 14.57 -10.77
N GLU A 347 0.54 14.02 -10.17
CA GLU A 347 -0.36 14.74 -9.25
C GLU A 347 -0.19 14.38 -7.76
N VAL A 348 0.63 13.38 -7.42
CA VAL A 348 0.89 12.96 -6.02
C VAL A 348 2.28 13.39 -5.56
N GLU A 349 2.38 14.08 -4.42
CA GLU A 349 3.63 14.35 -3.71
C GLU A 349 3.77 13.36 -2.53
N LEU A 350 4.95 12.75 -2.39
CA LEU A 350 5.20 11.73 -1.36
C LEU A 350 6.18 12.26 -0.31
N HIS A 351 5.80 12.15 0.95
CA HIS A 351 6.51 12.71 2.09
C HIS A 351 6.84 11.65 3.15
N GLY A 352 7.82 11.94 4.01
CA GLY A 352 8.17 11.09 5.17
C GLY A 352 8.76 9.72 4.85
N GLY A 353 9.00 9.39 3.58
CA GLY A 353 9.47 8.06 3.17
C GLY A 353 8.37 7.10 2.71
N VAL A 354 7.15 7.59 2.40
CA VAL A 354 6.16 6.80 1.66
C VAL A 354 6.78 6.31 0.34
N THR A 355 6.77 5.00 0.12
CA THR A 355 7.34 4.38 -1.08
C THR A 355 6.28 4.18 -2.15
N ARG A 356 6.66 4.44 -3.41
CA ARG A 356 5.88 4.09 -4.61
C ARG A 356 6.42 2.81 -5.23
N HIS A 357 5.53 1.91 -5.66
CA HIS A 357 5.88 0.72 -6.42
C HIS A 357 5.00 0.65 -7.67
N SER A 358 5.58 0.25 -8.81
CA SER A 358 4.77 0.00 -10.02
C SER A 358 3.86 -1.20 -9.76
N TYR A 359 2.58 -1.04 -10.06
CA TYR A 359 1.54 -1.99 -9.73
C TYR A 359 0.36 -1.80 -10.67
N ASP A 360 0.00 -2.85 -11.40
CA ASP A 360 -1.34 -2.91 -11.99
C ASP A 360 -2.31 -3.37 -10.89
N THR A 361 -3.39 -2.63 -10.72
CA THR A 361 -4.42 -2.91 -9.71
C THR A 361 -5.49 -3.87 -10.25
N CYS A 362 -5.45 -4.15 -11.55
CA CYS A 362 -6.45 -4.90 -12.30
C CYS A 362 -5.97 -6.27 -12.81
N HIS A 363 -4.67 -6.57 -12.71
CA HIS A 363 -3.99 -7.72 -13.31
C HIS A 363 -2.94 -8.35 -12.38
#